data_AF-A0A7W7YMX9-F1
#
_entry.id   AF-A0A7W7YMX9-F1
#
_cell.length_a   1.000
_cell.length_b   1.000
_cell.length_c   1.000
_cell.angle_alpha   90.00
_cell.angle_beta   90.00
_cell.angle_gamma   90.00
#
_symmetry.space_group_name_H-M   'P 1'
#
loop_
_entity.id
_entity.type
_entity.pdbx_description
1 polymer ?
#
loop_
_entity_poly.entity_id
_entity_poly.type
_entity_poly.pdbx_seq_one_letter_code
_entity_poly.pdbx_strand_id
1 'polypeptide(L)'
;MKLTTPLFLLLALTPAHSQEVKPASPPPAKPAEVVKPAAEAAREKPAPVVPKPEAKPAAPTTPAAPPAAAPKPVTPAVPPPAPKPETKPVPAPTPKPETKPAPAAAPKPAPAPAAKPETKPAPATPPPAVAPAKPTPPPAPPKPVSVFKDKALEAAVRKQVFAKRDNQEPLTAADVASVSIIEGKALGITDLTGLESCTALASLTLPENKITNLAPLKGLERLQFLDVGNNQISDLAPLASCKALQYVELTNNKVVDVSPLGGIVSLTSLYLAGNQIQDAKPLFKLPKVWTLYLEGNQVRDLAGIGSLKWLSMLSLKGNQVVDLTPLEPLTDLQFLFLENNQIADFSPLHRMWKKDNEASREWAPYCQIFIEGNPVNEASKRLLEEMKAGGARLTP
;
A
#
# COMPACT_ATOMS: atom_id res chain seq x y z
N MET A 1 -11.16 15.71 -32.29
CA MET A 1 -10.80 15.87 -30.87
C MET A 1 -10.62 14.48 -30.28
N LYS A 2 -9.38 14.17 -29.87
CA LYS A 2 -8.97 12.93 -29.23
C LYS A 2 -9.22 13.07 -27.73
N LEU A 3 -9.88 12.10 -27.09
CA LEU A 3 -9.70 11.85 -25.67
C LEU A 3 -9.25 10.39 -25.51
N THR A 4 -7.95 10.26 -25.31
CA THR A 4 -7.22 9.04 -24.97
C THR A 4 -7.41 8.72 -23.50
N THR A 5 -7.84 7.49 -23.21
CA THR A 5 -7.82 6.87 -21.88
C THR A 5 -6.53 6.05 -21.78
N PRO A 6 -5.72 6.14 -20.71
CA PRO A 6 -4.51 5.32 -20.62
C PRO A 6 -4.87 3.91 -20.14
N LEU A 7 -4.53 2.94 -20.98
CA LEU A 7 -4.55 1.51 -20.71
C LEU A 7 -3.27 1.16 -19.94
N PHE A 8 -3.37 0.79 -18.66
CA PHE A 8 -2.24 0.24 -17.90
C PHE A 8 -2.09 -1.25 -18.26
N LEU A 9 -0.93 -1.58 -18.81
CA LEU A 9 -0.53 -2.90 -19.29
C LEU A 9 -0.08 -3.76 -18.09
N LEU A 10 -0.86 -4.78 -17.74
CA LEU A 10 -0.49 -5.79 -16.75
C LEU A 10 0.41 -6.84 -17.44
N LEU A 11 1.72 -6.80 -17.18
CA LEU A 11 2.64 -7.85 -17.60
C LEU A 11 2.45 -9.07 -16.67
N ALA A 12 1.78 -10.11 -17.18
CA ALA A 12 1.76 -11.42 -16.53
C ALA A 12 3.09 -12.14 -16.80
N LEU A 13 3.91 -12.30 -15.75
CA LEU A 13 5.01 -13.26 -15.77
C LEU A 13 4.44 -14.68 -15.63
N THR A 14 4.65 -15.50 -16.66
CA THR A 14 4.52 -16.96 -16.60
C THR A 14 5.80 -17.57 -16.01
N PRO A 15 5.72 -18.67 -15.23
CA PRO A 15 6.85 -19.56 -15.05
C PRO A 15 6.67 -20.83 -15.89
N ALA A 16 7.67 -21.16 -16.70
CA ALA A 16 7.78 -22.40 -17.45
C ALA A 16 8.80 -23.35 -16.81
N HIS A 17 8.33 -24.57 -16.53
CA HIS A 17 8.96 -25.90 -16.64
C HIS A 17 10.34 -26.21 -16.05
N SER A 18 10.35 -27.15 -15.09
CA SER A 18 11.10 -28.44 -15.04
C SER A 18 11.20 -28.91 -13.58
N GLN A 19 11.05 -30.16 -13.16
CA GLN A 19 11.20 -31.45 -13.83
C GLN A 19 10.43 -32.56 -13.06
N GLU A 20 10.11 -33.64 -13.78
CA GLU A 20 9.44 -34.88 -13.36
C GLU A 20 10.10 -35.66 -12.21
N VAL A 21 9.30 -36.22 -11.30
CA VAL A 21 9.51 -37.56 -10.72
C VAL A 21 8.14 -38.22 -10.48
N LYS A 22 7.88 -39.35 -11.16
CA LYS A 22 6.74 -40.28 -10.97
C LYS A 22 6.86 -41.05 -9.64
N PRO A 23 5.75 -41.50 -9.03
CA PRO A 23 5.44 -42.93 -9.13
C PRO A 23 3.94 -43.26 -9.30
N ALA A 24 3.69 -44.55 -9.53
CA ALA A 24 2.54 -45.19 -10.13
C ALA A 24 1.31 -45.40 -9.22
N SER A 25 0.14 -45.63 -9.86
CA SER A 25 -1.07 -46.23 -9.29
C SER A 25 -1.56 -47.38 -10.21
N PRO A 26 -2.59 -48.18 -9.83
CA PRO A 26 -2.56 -49.45 -9.08
C PRO A 26 -3.03 -50.64 -9.97
N PRO A 27 -3.15 -51.89 -9.47
CA PRO A 27 -4.48 -52.55 -9.41
C PRO A 27 -4.56 -53.74 -8.38
N PRO A 28 -5.57 -54.66 -8.40
CA PRO A 28 -7.01 -54.52 -8.16
C PRO A 28 -7.54 -55.46 -7.02
N ALA A 29 -8.87 -55.55 -6.87
CA ALA A 29 -9.63 -56.08 -5.73
C ALA A 29 -10.05 -57.59 -5.74
N LYS A 30 -10.57 -58.04 -4.56
CA LYS A 30 -11.59 -59.10 -4.24
C LYS A 30 -11.12 -60.57 -4.01
N PRO A 31 -11.94 -61.50 -3.39
CA PRO A 31 -13.24 -61.39 -2.67
C PRO A 31 -13.46 -62.29 -1.38
N ALA A 32 -14.59 -62.02 -0.68
CA ALA A 32 -15.64 -62.89 -0.04
C ALA A 32 -15.38 -63.86 1.15
N GLU A 33 -16.22 -63.76 2.21
CA GLU A 33 -17.23 -64.77 2.67
C GLU A 33 -18.13 -64.17 3.79
N VAL A 34 -19.47 -64.13 3.66
CA VAL A 34 -20.50 -65.06 4.21
C VAL A 34 -20.55 -65.04 5.76
N VAL A 35 -21.64 -64.62 6.42
CA VAL A 35 -22.81 -65.44 6.83
C VAL A 35 -24.04 -64.54 7.15
N LYS A 36 -25.21 -65.00 6.72
CA LYS A 36 -26.60 -64.69 7.19
C LYS A 36 -27.17 -66.01 7.74
N PRO A 37 -28.23 -66.06 8.61
CA PRO A 37 -29.60 -65.89 8.08
C PRO A 37 -30.74 -65.44 9.03
N ALA A 38 -31.84 -65.01 8.34
CA ALA A 38 -33.28 -65.18 8.62
C ALA A 38 -33.93 -64.54 9.87
N ALA A 39 -35.21 -64.17 9.95
CA ALA A 39 -36.40 -64.03 9.08
C ALA A 39 -37.23 -62.86 9.70
N GLU A 40 -38.21 -62.20 9.08
CA GLU A 40 -39.57 -62.69 8.78
C GLU A 40 -40.38 -61.50 8.21
N ALA A 41 -41.36 -61.82 7.35
CA ALA A 41 -42.20 -60.89 6.61
C ALA A 41 -43.58 -60.75 7.26
N ALA A 42 -44.18 -59.56 7.23
CA ALA A 42 -45.63 -59.41 7.24
C ALA A 42 -46.05 -58.19 6.41
N ARG A 43 -46.89 -58.46 5.40
CA ARG A 43 -47.65 -57.51 4.59
C ARG A 43 -48.91 -57.11 5.35
N GLU A 44 -49.35 -55.86 5.23
CA GLU A 44 -50.79 -55.58 5.06
C GLU A 44 -51.06 -54.23 4.37
N LYS A 45 -52.20 -54.19 3.69
CA LYS A 45 -52.65 -53.24 2.64
C LYS A 45 -53.57 -52.12 3.23
N PRO A 46 -54.01 -51.12 2.43
CA PRO A 46 -54.43 -49.80 2.92
C PRO A 46 -55.97 -49.54 2.98
N ALA A 47 -56.29 -48.42 3.66
CA ALA A 47 -57.51 -47.56 3.61
C ALA A 47 -58.78 -48.06 4.34
N PRO A 48 -59.63 -47.13 4.87
CA PRO A 48 -60.54 -46.37 4.01
C PRO A 48 -60.72 -44.88 4.33
N VAL A 49 -61.29 -44.19 3.33
CA VAL A 49 -61.80 -42.80 3.30
C VAL A 49 -63.29 -42.80 3.74
N VAL A 50 -63.86 -41.59 3.95
CA VAL A 50 -65.28 -41.17 3.82
C VAL A 50 -65.99 -40.87 5.17
N PRO A 51 -66.92 -39.88 5.32
CA PRO A 51 -67.19 -38.60 4.62
C PRO A 51 -67.31 -37.36 5.53
N LYS A 52 -67.44 -36.18 4.89
CA LYS A 52 -67.97 -34.91 5.42
C LYS A 52 -69.51 -34.89 5.34
N PRO A 53 -70.22 -34.09 6.15
CA PRO A 53 -71.51 -33.54 5.74
C PRO A 53 -71.50 -31.99 5.66
N GLU A 54 -72.05 -31.49 4.55
CA GLU A 54 -72.56 -30.12 4.32
C GLU A 54 -73.91 -29.95 5.09
N ALA A 55 -74.60 -28.80 5.25
CA ALA A 55 -74.70 -27.57 4.47
C ALA A 55 -75.48 -26.45 5.23
N LYS A 56 -75.12 -25.16 4.95
CA LYS A 56 -75.95 -23.96 4.56
C LYS A 56 -77.18 -23.47 5.41
N PRO A 57 -77.77 -22.26 5.15
CA PRO A 57 -77.28 -20.99 4.54
C PRO A 57 -77.84 -19.67 5.20
N ALA A 58 -77.34 -18.50 4.72
CA ALA A 58 -78.04 -17.22 4.40
C ALA A 58 -77.25 -15.97 4.91
N ALA A 59 -76.52 -15.20 4.07
CA ALA A 59 -76.91 -14.15 3.09
C ALA A 59 -76.86 -12.72 3.69
N PRO A 60 -76.83 -11.62 2.90
CA PRO A 60 -75.64 -11.06 2.24
C PRO A 60 -75.37 -9.58 2.64
N THR A 61 -74.15 -9.09 2.47
CA THR A 61 -73.90 -7.64 2.32
C THR A 61 -72.92 -7.35 1.18
N THR A 62 -73.33 -6.39 0.37
CA THR A 62 -72.83 -5.91 -0.93
C THR A 62 -71.43 -5.26 -0.87
N PRO A 63 -70.75 -5.11 -2.03
CA PRO A 63 -69.39 -4.60 -2.14
C PRO A 63 -69.35 -3.08 -2.36
N ALA A 64 -68.33 -2.40 -1.81
CA ALA A 64 -68.05 -1.00 -2.10
C ALA A 64 -66.57 -0.78 -2.53
N ALA A 65 -66.45 -0.32 -3.78
CA ALA A 65 -65.48 0.54 -4.46
C ALA A 65 -63.96 0.58 -4.08
N PRO A 66 -63.04 0.62 -5.09
CA PRO A 66 -61.63 0.98 -4.94
C PRO A 66 -61.38 2.48 -5.23
N PRO A 67 -60.12 2.97 -5.21
CA PRO A 67 -59.37 3.47 -4.06
C PRO A 67 -59.32 5.01 -4.01
N ALA A 68 -59.05 5.59 -2.83
CA ALA A 68 -58.69 7.00 -2.71
C ALA A 68 -57.23 7.23 -3.12
N ALA A 69 -57.01 8.28 -3.91
CA ALA A 69 -55.73 8.67 -4.48
C ALA A 69 -54.63 8.93 -3.42
N ALA A 70 -53.42 8.51 -3.75
CA ALA A 70 -52.20 8.76 -2.99
C ALA A 70 -51.94 10.27 -2.83
N PRO A 71 -51.46 10.74 -1.67
CA PRO A 71 -50.87 12.07 -1.58
C PRO A 71 -49.61 12.11 -2.44
N LYS A 72 -49.49 13.15 -3.28
CA LYS A 72 -48.31 13.39 -4.12
C LYS A 72 -47.05 13.46 -3.24
N PRO A 73 -45.91 12.91 -3.69
CA PRO A 73 -44.65 13.09 -2.98
C PRO A 73 -44.29 14.58 -2.98
N VAL A 74 -44.14 15.15 -1.79
CA VAL A 74 -43.49 16.44 -1.60
C VAL A 74 -42.02 16.21 -1.88
N THR A 75 -41.53 16.75 -2.99
CA THR A 75 -40.10 16.81 -3.29
C THR A 75 -39.40 17.59 -2.17
N PRO A 76 -38.35 17.05 -1.51
CA PRO A 76 -37.44 17.91 -0.78
C PRO A 76 -36.77 18.81 -1.81
N ALA A 77 -36.95 20.12 -1.64
CA ALA A 77 -36.27 21.13 -2.42
C ALA A 77 -34.75 20.92 -2.30
N VAL A 78 -34.09 20.82 -3.46
CA VAL A 78 -32.65 20.90 -3.59
C VAL A 78 -32.20 22.22 -2.95
N PRO A 79 -31.30 22.23 -1.95
CA PRO A 79 -30.71 23.48 -1.49
C PRO A 79 -29.91 24.09 -2.66
N PRO A 80 -29.98 25.41 -2.90
CA PRO A 80 -29.20 26.03 -3.96
C PRO A 80 -27.71 25.76 -3.74
N PRO A 81 -26.92 25.65 -4.83
CA PRO A 81 -25.48 25.45 -4.71
C PRO A 81 -24.87 26.58 -3.88
N ALA A 82 -24.00 26.22 -2.94
CA ALA A 82 -23.17 27.19 -2.22
C ALA A 82 -22.45 28.11 -3.24
N PRO A 83 -22.35 29.42 -2.96
CA PRO A 83 -21.70 30.35 -3.87
C PRO A 83 -20.25 29.93 -4.11
N LYS A 84 -19.83 30.01 -5.38
CA LYS A 84 -18.41 29.91 -5.77
C LYS A 84 -17.57 30.80 -4.85
N PRO A 85 -16.36 30.41 -4.46
CA PRO A 85 -15.46 31.32 -3.76
C PRO A 85 -15.25 32.52 -4.67
N GLU A 86 -15.68 33.69 -4.20
CA GLU A 86 -15.37 34.97 -4.80
C GLU A 86 -13.85 35.12 -4.83
N THR A 87 -13.30 35.02 -6.04
CA THR A 87 -11.97 35.51 -6.35
C THR A 87 -11.91 36.99 -5.97
N LYS A 88 -11.15 37.31 -4.92
CA LYS A 88 -10.66 38.69 -4.74
C LYS A 88 -9.92 39.09 -6.02
N PRO A 89 -10.12 40.32 -6.55
CA PRO A 89 -9.42 40.76 -7.74
C PRO A 89 -7.92 40.83 -7.44
N VAL A 90 -7.14 40.08 -8.19
CA VAL A 90 -5.72 40.40 -8.38
C VAL A 90 -5.69 41.64 -9.30
N PRO A 91 -4.99 42.72 -8.93
CA PRO A 91 -4.86 43.86 -9.82
C PRO A 91 -4.08 43.47 -11.09
N ALA A 92 -4.61 43.85 -12.23
CA ALA A 92 -4.00 43.65 -13.54
C ALA A 92 -2.68 44.43 -13.68
N PRO A 93 -1.73 43.94 -14.50
CA PRO A 93 -0.48 44.65 -14.78
C PRO A 93 -0.70 45.72 -15.85
N THR A 94 -0.19 46.92 -15.63
CA THR A 94 -0.02 47.99 -16.64
C THR A 94 1.40 48.57 -16.53
N PRO A 95 1.92 49.25 -17.57
CA PRO A 95 2.83 48.69 -18.56
C PRO A 95 4.29 49.14 -18.33
N LYS A 96 5.23 48.52 -19.07
CA LYS A 96 6.61 49.02 -19.23
C LYS A 96 6.62 50.49 -19.69
N PRO A 97 7.68 51.23 -19.31
CA PRO A 97 8.44 51.98 -20.30
C PRO A 97 9.91 51.51 -20.36
N GLU A 98 10.38 51.40 -21.60
CA GLU A 98 11.76 51.45 -22.10
C GLU A 98 12.50 52.70 -21.51
N THR A 99 13.82 52.90 -21.42
CA THR A 99 15.08 52.27 -21.83
C THR A 99 16.21 53.12 -21.19
N LYS A 100 17.28 52.49 -20.65
CA LYS A 100 18.73 52.93 -20.50
C LYS A 100 19.09 54.36 -20.01
N PRO A 101 20.37 54.66 -19.63
CA PRO A 101 21.52 53.82 -19.28
C PRO A 101 22.16 54.13 -17.91
N ALA A 102 23.12 53.29 -17.52
CA ALA A 102 23.95 53.37 -16.32
C ALA A 102 24.77 54.67 -16.18
N PRO A 103 25.14 55.04 -14.94
CA PRO A 103 26.38 55.75 -14.67
C PRO A 103 27.41 54.87 -13.94
N ALA A 104 28.65 55.24 -14.20
CA ALA A 104 29.89 54.55 -13.94
C ALA A 104 30.32 54.51 -12.46
N ALA A 105 31.31 53.64 -12.23
CA ALA A 105 32.11 53.48 -11.04
C ALA A 105 32.68 54.79 -10.48
N ALA A 106 32.85 54.81 -9.16
CA ALA A 106 33.66 55.78 -8.42
C ALA A 106 34.55 55.04 -7.40
N PRO A 107 35.70 55.60 -7.01
CA PRO A 107 36.96 54.87 -6.99
C PRO A 107 37.55 54.59 -5.59
N LYS A 108 38.56 53.70 -5.56
CA LYS A 108 39.48 53.51 -4.43
C LYS A 108 40.28 54.78 -4.13
N PRO A 109 40.55 55.09 -2.85
CA PRO A 109 41.63 56.00 -2.48
C PRO A 109 42.97 55.25 -2.35
N ALA A 110 44.03 55.91 -2.81
CA ALA A 110 45.44 55.58 -2.59
C ALA A 110 46.07 56.66 -1.65
N PRO A 111 47.39 56.67 -1.36
CA PRO A 111 47.94 56.48 -0.02
C PRO A 111 48.61 57.74 0.57
N ALA A 112 49.07 57.66 1.82
CA ALA A 112 49.87 58.69 2.51
C ALA A 112 50.98 58.03 3.38
N PRO A 113 52.04 58.73 3.82
CA PRO A 113 53.39 58.51 3.30
C PRO A 113 54.49 58.23 4.34
N ALA A 114 55.62 57.74 3.80
CA ALA A 114 57.04 57.93 4.17
C ALA A 114 57.49 58.05 5.64
N ALA A 115 58.38 57.13 6.03
CA ALA A 115 59.51 57.40 6.94
C ALA A 115 60.82 56.89 6.31
N LYS A 116 61.88 57.70 6.41
CA LYS A 116 63.32 57.45 6.13
C LYS A 116 64.08 57.77 7.43
N PRO A 117 65.41 57.59 7.52
CA PRO A 117 66.27 56.45 7.18
C PRO A 117 67.21 56.11 8.38
N GLU A 118 68.09 55.10 8.25
CA GLU A 118 69.39 54.87 8.95
C GLU A 118 69.61 53.34 9.03
N THR A 119 70.77 52.70 8.85
CA THR A 119 72.15 53.02 8.42
C THR A 119 72.80 51.68 7.99
N LYS A 120 73.77 51.72 7.08
CA LYS A 120 74.59 50.59 6.54
C LYS A 120 75.62 50.11 7.59
N PRO A 121 76.25 48.90 7.51
CA PRO A 121 77.17 48.54 6.42
C PRO A 121 77.12 47.09 5.90
N ALA A 122 77.69 46.90 4.71
CA ALA A 122 78.00 45.62 4.02
C ALA A 122 79.39 45.08 4.48
N PRO A 123 80.03 44.05 3.86
CA PRO A 123 79.57 43.06 2.88
C PRO A 123 79.98 41.60 3.23
N ALA A 124 79.31 40.60 2.65
CA ALA A 124 79.90 39.27 2.46
C ALA A 124 79.46 38.69 1.10
N THR A 125 80.45 38.12 0.43
CA THR A 125 80.54 37.56 -0.93
C THR A 125 79.41 36.58 -1.35
N PRO A 126 79.12 36.45 -2.66
CA PRO A 126 78.06 35.58 -3.16
C PRO A 126 78.53 34.14 -3.42
N PRO A 127 77.70 33.12 -3.18
CA PRO A 127 77.77 31.82 -3.84
C PRO A 127 76.60 31.63 -4.84
N PRO A 128 76.68 30.62 -5.72
CA PRO A 128 76.26 30.72 -7.12
C PRO A 128 74.78 30.44 -7.37
N ALA A 129 74.34 30.84 -8.57
CA ALA A 129 73.00 30.67 -9.11
C ALA A 129 72.44 29.23 -8.94
N VAL A 130 71.32 29.11 -8.24
CA VAL A 130 70.47 27.91 -8.24
C VAL A 130 69.42 28.08 -9.35
N ALA A 131 69.41 27.14 -10.29
CA ALA A 131 68.46 27.07 -11.39
C ALA A 131 67.00 27.07 -10.88
N PRO A 132 66.04 27.64 -11.65
CA PRO A 132 64.66 27.73 -11.21
C PRO A 132 64.04 26.34 -11.04
N ALA A 133 63.51 26.08 -9.85
CA ALA A 133 62.73 24.88 -9.56
C ALA A 133 61.49 24.85 -10.46
N LYS A 134 61.27 23.74 -11.16
CA LYS A 134 60.03 23.47 -11.90
C LYS A 134 58.82 23.61 -10.94
N PRO A 135 57.74 24.28 -11.34
CA PRO A 135 56.51 24.31 -10.56
C PRO A 135 56.02 22.87 -10.36
N THR A 136 55.82 22.49 -9.10
CA THR A 136 55.17 21.23 -8.73
C THR A 136 53.79 21.15 -9.40
N PRO A 137 53.41 19.99 -9.98
CA PRO A 137 52.07 19.82 -10.53
C PRO A 137 51.01 20.08 -9.46
N PRO A 138 49.84 20.66 -9.80
CA PRO A 138 48.73 20.76 -8.87
C PRO A 138 48.42 19.38 -8.25
N PRO A 139 48.02 19.31 -6.96
CA PRO A 139 47.65 18.05 -6.36
C PRO A 139 46.59 17.37 -7.22
N ALA A 140 46.84 16.11 -7.58
CA ALA A 140 45.92 15.32 -8.37
C ALA A 140 44.52 15.38 -7.73
N PRO A 141 43.44 15.56 -8.50
CA PRO A 141 42.09 15.62 -7.96
C PRO A 141 41.85 14.38 -7.09
N PRO A 142 41.22 14.53 -5.90
CA PRO A 142 41.01 13.43 -4.97
C PRO A 142 40.30 12.29 -5.71
N LYS A 143 40.85 11.06 -5.57
CA LYS A 143 40.29 9.88 -6.23
C LYS A 143 38.82 9.73 -5.80
N PRO A 144 37.89 9.49 -6.75
CA PRO A 144 36.48 9.34 -6.41
C PRO A 144 36.31 8.17 -5.42
N VAL A 145 35.69 8.43 -4.27
CA VAL A 145 35.41 7.41 -3.25
C VAL A 145 34.01 6.87 -3.50
N SER A 146 33.84 5.54 -3.45
CA SER A 146 32.53 4.91 -3.60
C SER A 146 31.63 5.31 -2.43
N VAL A 147 30.42 5.76 -2.73
CA VAL A 147 29.45 6.19 -1.73
C VAL A 147 28.81 4.99 -1.00
N PHE A 148 28.83 3.81 -1.62
CA PHE A 148 28.22 2.60 -1.06
C PHE A 148 29.24 1.74 -0.31
N LYS A 149 28.90 1.38 0.93
CA LYS A 149 29.67 0.42 1.74
C LYS A 149 29.39 -1.02 1.34
N ASP A 150 28.11 -1.34 1.12
CA ASP A 150 27.67 -2.66 0.70
C ASP A 150 27.92 -2.87 -0.79
N LYS A 151 28.71 -3.89 -1.13
CA LYS A 151 29.10 -4.18 -2.52
C LYS A 151 27.94 -4.72 -3.36
N ALA A 152 27.01 -5.43 -2.73
CA ALA A 152 25.82 -5.92 -3.41
C ALA A 152 24.88 -4.76 -3.75
N LEU A 153 24.72 -3.81 -2.83
CA LEU A 153 24.00 -2.57 -3.10
C LEU A 153 24.68 -1.73 -4.17
N GLU A 154 26.01 -1.56 -4.08
CA GLU A 154 26.78 -0.85 -5.11
C GLU A 154 26.55 -1.46 -6.49
N ALA A 155 26.57 -2.80 -6.60
CA ALA A 155 26.30 -3.50 -7.85
C ALA A 155 24.86 -3.29 -8.36
N ALA A 156 23.87 -3.24 -7.47
CA ALA A 156 22.48 -2.95 -7.82
C ALA A 156 22.33 -1.52 -8.37
N VAL A 157 22.93 -0.53 -7.71
CA VAL A 157 22.90 0.88 -8.15
C VAL A 157 23.70 1.07 -9.44
N ARG A 158 24.84 0.40 -9.58
CA ARG A 158 25.69 0.48 -10.78
C ARG A 158 24.94 0.10 -12.06
N LYS A 159 23.97 -0.82 -12.00
CA LYS A 159 23.12 -1.18 -13.15
C LYS A 159 22.32 0.00 -13.70
N GLN A 160 22.06 1.00 -12.86
CA GLN A 160 21.20 2.15 -13.15
C GLN A 160 22.01 3.39 -13.56
N VAL A 161 23.33 3.38 -13.29
CA VAL A 161 24.26 4.43 -13.70
C VAL A 161 24.89 4.04 -15.04
N PHE A 162 24.24 4.43 -16.15
CA PHE A 162 24.64 4.02 -17.51
C PHE A 162 26.12 4.26 -17.82
N ALA A 163 26.68 5.41 -17.40
CA ALA A 163 28.07 5.78 -17.64
C ALA A 163 29.09 4.86 -16.95
N LYS A 164 28.69 4.16 -15.87
CA LYS A 164 29.58 3.35 -15.01
C LYS A 164 29.15 1.89 -14.87
N ARG A 165 28.17 1.47 -15.67
CA ARG A 165 27.61 0.11 -15.61
C ARG A 165 28.63 -0.96 -15.98
N ASP A 166 29.44 -0.69 -17.00
CA ASP A 166 30.37 -1.64 -17.60
C ASP A 166 31.83 -1.40 -17.17
N ASN A 167 32.05 -0.56 -16.15
CA ASN A 167 33.36 -0.29 -15.57
C ASN A 167 33.38 -0.57 -14.05
N GLN A 168 34.57 -0.48 -13.44
CA GLN A 168 34.77 -0.62 -12.00
C GLN A 168 35.08 0.73 -11.32
N GLU A 169 34.73 1.84 -11.98
CA GLU A 169 34.95 3.15 -11.41
C GLU A 169 34.04 3.37 -10.20
N PRO A 170 34.52 4.00 -9.12
CA PRO A 170 33.69 4.30 -7.95
C PRO A 170 32.47 5.15 -8.31
N LEU A 171 31.32 4.76 -7.74
CA LEU A 171 30.09 5.55 -7.82
C LEU A 171 30.17 6.72 -6.85
N THR A 172 30.15 7.94 -7.38
CA THR A 172 30.15 9.18 -6.60
C THR A 172 28.73 9.67 -6.34
N ALA A 173 28.56 10.59 -5.39
CA ALA A 173 27.26 11.16 -5.07
C ALA A 173 26.58 11.84 -6.28
N ALA A 174 27.39 12.46 -7.16
CA ALA A 174 26.88 13.09 -8.38
C ALA A 174 26.34 12.07 -9.40
N ASP A 175 26.94 10.89 -9.48
CA ASP A 175 26.51 9.84 -10.41
C ASP A 175 25.15 9.24 -10.00
N VAL A 176 24.92 9.14 -8.69
CA VAL A 176 23.73 8.48 -8.13
C VAL A 176 22.58 9.44 -7.88
N ALA A 177 22.83 10.75 -7.88
CA ALA A 177 21.81 11.77 -7.63
C ALA A 177 20.65 11.72 -8.65
N SER A 178 20.90 11.25 -9.88
CA SER A 178 19.88 11.09 -10.93
C SER A 178 19.22 9.72 -10.97
N VAL A 179 19.68 8.76 -10.14
CA VAL A 179 19.12 7.40 -10.10
C VAL A 179 17.73 7.45 -9.50
N SER A 180 16.74 7.03 -10.29
CA SER A 180 15.32 7.04 -9.91
C SER A 180 14.76 5.69 -9.51
N ILE A 181 15.41 4.59 -9.93
CA ILE A 181 14.96 3.22 -9.69
C ILE A 181 16.17 2.41 -9.24
N ILE A 182 16.02 1.61 -8.19
CA ILE A 182 17.04 0.65 -7.74
C ILE A 182 16.35 -0.68 -7.46
N GLU A 183 16.89 -1.76 -8.03
CA GLU A 183 16.35 -3.12 -7.89
C GLU A 183 17.44 -4.10 -7.51
N GLY A 184 17.18 -4.94 -6.52
CA GLY A 184 18.15 -5.87 -5.96
C GLY A 184 17.52 -6.94 -5.08
N LYS A 185 16.89 -7.94 -5.71
CA LYS A 185 16.30 -9.09 -5.02
C LYS A 185 17.37 -10.11 -4.61
N ALA A 186 17.30 -10.60 -3.36
CA ALA A 186 18.11 -11.72 -2.87
C ALA A 186 19.63 -11.57 -3.10
N LEU A 187 20.14 -10.34 -2.99
CA LEU A 187 21.56 -10.04 -3.19
C LEU A 187 22.38 -10.11 -1.90
N GLY A 188 21.73 -10.35 -0.76
CA GLY A 188 22.38 -10.38 0.56
C GLY A 188 22.73 -9.00 1.10
N ILE A 189 22.03 -7.95 0.64
CA ILE A 189 22.26 -6.57 1.07
C ILE A 189 21.97 -6.42 2.57
N THR A 190 22.86 -5.74 3.28
CA THR A 190 22.77 -5.51 4.73
C THR A 190 22.81 -4.04 5.11
N ASP A 191 23.54 -3.22 4.35
CA ASP A 191 23.76 -1.81 4.63
C ASP A 191 23.27 -0.94 3.46
N LEU A 192 22.36 -0.01 3.76
CA LEU A 192 21.78 0.92 2.80
C LEU A 192 22.56 2.24 2.68
N THR A 193 23.69 2.39 3.39
CA THR A 193 24.52 3.59 3.37
C THR A 193 24.89 3.95 1.93
N GLY A 194 24.64 5.22 1.60
CA GLY A 194 24.84 5.81 0.29
C GLY A 194 23.55 6.13 -0.45
N LEU A 195 22.44 5.48 -0.11
CA LEU A 195 21.13 5.80 -0.68
C LEU A 195 20.65 7.22 -0.36
N GLU A 196 21.15 7.83 0.71
CA GLU A 196 20.88 9.24 1.04
C GLU A 196 21.33 10.21 -0.07
N SER A 197 22.27 9.79 -0.92
CA SER A 197 22.73 10.58 -2.08
C SER A 197 21.82 10.43 -3.30
N CYS A 198 20.94 9.42 -3.34
CA CYS A 198 20.01 9.15 -4.44
C CYS A 198 18.76 10.04 -4.34
N THR A 199 18.94 11.37 -4.39
CA THR A 199 17.86 12.35 -4.17
C THR A 199 16.71 12.29 -5.19
N ALA A 200 16.93 11.69 -6.36
CA ALA A 200 15.89 11.44 -7.36
C ALA A 200 15.18 10.08 -7.23
N LEU A 201 15.52 9.28 -6.22
CA LEU A 201 14.99 7.93 -6.05
C LEU A 201 13.46 7.97 -5.88
N ALA A 202 12.78 7.30 -6.79
CA ALA A 202 11.32 7.17 -6.82
C ALA A 202 10.86 5.73 -6.54
N SER A 203 11.66 4.73 -6.90
CA SER A 203 11.36 3.32 -6.67
C SER A 203 12.56 2.57 -6.10
N LEU A 204 12.35 1.85 -4.99
CA LEU A 204 13.35 1.00 -4.35
C LEU A 204 12.77 -0.40 -4.10
N THR A 205 13.35 -1.42 -4.75
CA THR A 205 12.90 -2.81 -4.65
C THR A 205 14.06 -3.70 -4.21
N LEU A 206 14.10 -4.04 -2.92
CA LEU A 206 15.14 -4.86 -2.29
C LEU A 206 14.57 -6.05 -1.49
N PRO A 207 13.65 -6.87 -2.07
CA PRO A 207 13.08 -8.00 -1.33
C PRO A 207 14.11 -9.11 -1.09
N GLU A 208 13.87 -9.91 -0.04
CA GLU A 208 14.65 -11.11 0.31
C GLU A 208 16.13 -10.81 0.62
N ASN A 209 16.41 -9.69 1.29
CA ASN A 209 17.75 -9.31 1.74
C ASN A 209 17.90 -9.46 3.27
N LYS A 210 18.92 -8.82 3.85
CA LYS A 210 19.20 -8.84 5.30
C LYS A 210 19.19 -7.44 5.89
N ILE A 211 18.35 -6.57 5.34
CA ILE A 211 18.25 -5.17 5.74
C ILE A 211 17.58 -5.09 7.12
N THR A 212 18.18 -4.29 8.00
CA THR A 212 17.64 -4.02 9.35
C THR A 212 17.39 -2.53 9.59
N ASN A 213 18.11 -1.66 8.87
CA ASN A 213 18.14 -0.22 9.11
C ASN A 213 17.73 0.56 7.86
N LEU A 214 16.66 1.37 7.99
CA LEU A 214 16.16 2.24 6.93
C LEU A 214 16.66 3.69 7.04
N ALA A 215 17.55 4.02 7.98
CA ALA A 215 18.03 5.38 8.18
C ALA A 215 18.52 6.09 6.89
N PRO A 216 19.22 5.41 5.95
CA PRO A 216 19.62 6.01 4.68
C PRO A 216 18.47 6.44 3.76
N LEU A 217 17.23 5.99 4.00
CA LEU A 217 16.05 6.42 3.25
C LEU A 217 15.45 7.73 3.77
N LYS A 218 15.89 8.21 4.94
CA LYS A 218 15.39 9.44 5.54
C LYS A 218 15.65 10.62 4.61
N GLY A 219 14.61 11.42 4.35
CA GLY A 219 14.70 12.59 3.47
C GLY A 219 14.61 12.28 1.98
N LEU A 220 14.38 11.02 1.56
CA LEU A 220 14.08 10.69 0.17
C LEU A 220 12.62 11.06 -0.16
N GLU A 221 12.37 12.36 -0.29
CA GLU A 221 11.02 12.95 -0.45
C GLU A 221 10.33 12.54 -1.76
N ARG A 222 11.08 12.05 -2.74
CA ARG A 222 10.57 11.58 -4.04
C ARG A 222 10.23 10.09 -4.06
N LEU A 223 10.56 9.34 -3.00
CA LEU A 223 10.30 7.90 -2.95
C LEU A 223 8.79 7.64 -2.95
N GLN A 224 8.32 6.93 -3.98
CA GLN A 224 6.91 6.62 -4.22
C GLN A 224 6.62 5.13 -4.04
N PHE A 225 7.58 4.28 -4.39
CA PHE A 225 7.46 2.83 -4.32
C PHE A 225 8.61 2.26 -3.47
N LEU A 226 8.25 1.53 -2.42
CA LEU A 226 9.20 0.84 -1.55
C LEU A 226 8.78 -0.62 -1.40
N ASP A 227 9.62 -1.53 -1.85
CA ASP A 227 9.53 -2.95 -1.56
C ASP A 227 10.79 -3.41 -0.83
N VAL A 228 10.61 -3.76 0.44
CA VAL A 228 11.64 -4.34 1.32
C VAL A 228 11.05 -5.56 2.03
N GLY A 229 10.19 -6.32 1.34
CA GLY A 229 9.63 -7.56 1.86
C GLY A 229 10.71 -8.61 2.15
N ASN A 230 10.44 -9.51 3.10
CA ASN A 230 11.36 -10.58 3.53
C ASN A 230 12.73 -10.03 3.96
N ASN A 231 12.73 -9.06 4.88
CA ASN A 231 13.93 -8.50 5.51
C ASN A 231 13.82 -8.62 7.04
N GLN A 232 14.57 -7.81 7.79
CA GLN A 232 14.59 -7.84 9.26
C GLN A 232 14.33 -6.45 9.86
N ILE A 233 13.51 -5.66 9.18
CA ILE A 233 13.19 -4.28 9.55
C ILE A 233 12.21 -4.27 10.72
N SER A 234 12.48 -3.42 11.71
CA SER A 234 11.59 -3.19 12.86
C SER A 234 11.24 -1.72 13.07
N ASP A 235 12.16 -0.81 12.73
CA ASP A 235 11.98 0.63 12.83
C ASP A 235 11.59 1.26 11.49
N LEU A 236 10.41 1.91 11.47
CA LEU A 236 9.89 2.64 10.31
C LEU A 236 10.04 4.16 10.45
N ALA A 237 10.61 4.68 11.54
CA ALA A 237 10.77 6.12 11.75
C ALA A 237 11.46 6.85 10.57
N PRO A 238 12.46 6.29 9.87
CA PRO A 238 13.05 6.93 8.70
C PRO A 238 12.06 7.21 7.56
N LEU A 239 10.99 6.42 7.44
CA LEU A 239 9.99 6.58 6.38
C LEU A 239 9.02 7.74 6.64
N ALA A 240 8.96 8.28 7.86
CA ALA A 240 8.02 9.35 8.20
C ALA A 240 8.20 10.62 7.34
N SER A 241 9.42 10.86 6.83
CA SER A 241 9.73 11.97 5.92
C SER A 241 9.43 11.70 4.43
N CYS A 242 9.21 10.44 4.04
CA CYS A 242 8.99 10.05 2.64
C CYS A 242 7.52 10.29 2.25
N LYS A 243 7.12 11.56 2.23
CA LYS A 243 5.72 11.99 2.06
C LYS A 243 5.11 11.70 0.68
N ALA A 244 5.91 11.26 -0.29
CA ALA A 244 5.44 10.86 -1.62
C ALA A 244 5.13 9.36 -1.74
N LEU A 245 5.37 8.55 -0.70
CA LEU A 245 5.14 7.10 -0.74
C LEU A 245 3.67 6.79 -1.06
N GLN A 246 3.47 5.96 -2.06
CA GLN A 246 2.16 5.47 -2.52
C GLN A 246 2.01 3.97 -2.26
N TYR A 247 3.12 3.24 -2.42
CA TYR A 247 3.20 1.80 -2.25
C TYR A 247 4.29 1.44 -1.24
N VAL A 248 3.95 0.65 -0.24
CA VAL A 248 4.91 0.07 0.71
C VAL A 248 4.65 -1.42 0.88
N GLU A 249 5.68 -2.21 0.59
CA GLU A 249 5.76 -3.65 0.82
C GLU A 249 6.79 -3.95 1.92
N LEU A 250 6.28 -4.44 3.04
CA LEU A 250 7.00 -4.74 4.28
C LEU A 250 6.65 -6.15 4.78
N THR A 251 6.09 -7.01 3.93
CA THR A 251 5.73 -8.39 4.27
C THR A 251 6.93 -9.13 4.84
N ASN A 252 6.72 -9.98 5.86
CA ASN A 252 7.72 -10.80 6.52
C ASN A 252 8.92 -9.98 7.02
N ASN A 253 8.63 -9.03 7.90
CA ASN A 253 9.63 -8.24 8.63
C ASN A 253 9.39 -8.40 10.15
N LYS A 254 9.88 -7.45 10.95
CA LYS A 254 9.75 -7.44 12.42
C LYS A 254 9.09 -6.14 12.90
N VAL A 255 8.19 -5.57 12.09
CA VAL A 255 7.52 -4.30 12.39
C VAL A 255 6.52 -4.50 13.52
N VAL A 256 6.56 -3.61 14.51
CA VAL A 256 5.61 -3.54 15.62
C VAL A 256 4.81 -2.24 15.55
N ASP A 257 5.49 -1.12 15.29
CA ASP A 257 4.89 0.21 15.25
C ASP A 257 4.77 0.73 13.81
N VAL A 258 3.53 1.04 13.40
CA VAL A 258 3.19 1.63 12.10
C VAL A 258 2.86 3.12 12.19
N SER A 259 2.99 3.74 13.37
CA SER A 259 2.79 5.18 13.58
C SER A 259 3.56 6.08 12.60
N PRO A 260 4.81 5.76 12.21
CA PRO A 260 5.55 6.54 11.22
C PRO A 260 4.86 6.65 9.86
N LEU A 261 4.02 5.68 9.48
CA LEU A 261 3.28 5.67 8.22
C LEU A 261 2.00 6.51 8.27
N GLY A 262 1.43 6.72 9.46
CA GLY A 262 0.11 7.35 9.63
C GLY A 262 0.00 8.81 9.17
N GLY A 263 1.13 9.46 8.89
CA GLY A 263 1.19 10.82 8.34
C GLY A 263 1.54 10.90 6.85
N ILE A 264 1.50 9.78 6.11
CA ILE A 264 1.86 9.70 4.69
C ILE A 264 0.58 9.57 3.87
N VAL A 265 -0.14 10.70 3.71
CA VAL A 265 -1.49 10.76 3.12
C VAL A 265 -1.56 10.35 1.64
N SER A 266 -0.43 10.14 0.98
CA SER A 266 -0.32 9.64 -0.40
C SER A 266 -0.42 8.12 -0.51
N LEU A 267 -0.31 7.37 0.60
CA LEU A 267 -0.35 5.91 0.58
C LEU A 267 -1.68 5.38 0.04
N THR A 268 -1.57 4.45 -0.90
CA THR A 268 -2.71 3.74 -1.50
C THR A 268 -2.63 2.24 -1.26
N SER A 269 -1.42 1.67 -1.19
CA SER A 269 -1.21 0.23 -1.05
C SER A 269 -0.21 -0.09 0.05
N LEU A 270 -0.66 -0.89 1.02
CA LEU A 270 0.11 -1.29 2.20
C LEU A 270 0.09 -2.81 2.35
N TYR A 271 1.27 -3.43 2.23
CA TYR A 271 1.48 -4.85 2.45
C TYR A 271 2.36 -5.03 3.68
N LEU A 272 1.74 -5.49 4.77
CA LEU A 272 2.33 -5.59 6.11
C LEU A 272 2.19 -7.01 6.67
N ALA A 273 2.00 -8.01 5.82
CA ALA A 273 1.77 -9.39 6.24
C ALA A 273 2.98 -9.97 7.00
N GLY A 274 2.77 -10.89 7.93
CA GLY A 274 3.86 -11.56 8.66
C GLY A 274 4.73 -10.61 9.48
N ASN A 275 4.11 -9.67 10.20
CA ASN A 275 4.78 -8.75 11.13
C ASN A 275 4.24 -8.96 12.57
N GLN A 276 4.51 -8.02 13.48
CA GLN A 276 4.13 -8.09 14.89
C GLN A 276 3.24 -6.90 15.29
N ILE A 277 2.43 -6.41 14.34
CA ILE A 277 1.62 -5.21 14.52
C ILE A 277 0.41 -5.53 15.40
N GLN A 278 0.23 -4.76 16.48
CA GLN A 278 -0.95 -4.83 17.35
C GLN A 278 -1.88 -3.64 17.14
N ASP A 279 -1.33 -2.42 17.03
CA ASP A 279 -2.08 -1.20 16.80
C ASP A 279 -1.96 -0.72 15.35
N ALA A 280 -3.03 -0.92 14.58
CA ALA A 280 -3.13 -0.47 13.19
C ALA A 280 -3.83 0.90 13.04
N LYS A 281 -4.26 1.54 14.15
CA LYS A 281 -5.00 2.81 14.11
C LYS A 281 -4.31 3.95 13.36
N PRO A 282 -2.97 4.08 13.38
CA PRO A 282 -2.32 5.10 12.56
C PRO A 282 -2.62 4.98 11.06
N LEU A 283 -2.83 3.76 10.56
CA LEU A 283 -3.12 3.49 9.15
C LEU A 283 -4.55 3.88 8.77
N PHE A 284 -5.50 3.85 9.71
CA PHE A 284 -6.90 4.19 9.44
C PHE A 284 -7.11 5.68 9.16
N LYS A 285 -6.09 6.51 9.40
CA LYS A 285 -6.10 7.96 9.10
C LYS A 285 -5.74 8.27 7.64
N LEU A 286 -5.34 7.27 6.87
CA LEU A 286 -4.81 7.45 5.52
C LEU A 286 -5.95 7.49 4.50
N PRO A 287 -6.31 8.67 3.97
CA PRO A 287 -7.56 8.81 3.24
C PRO A 287 -7.58 8.00 1.94
N LYS A 288 -6.41 7.76 1.33
CA LYS A 288 -6.22 7.18 -0.01
C LYS A 288 -6.02 5.66 -0.06
N VAL A 289 -6.05 4.98 1.08
CA VAL A 289 -5.76 3.53 1.12
C VAL A 289 -6.86 2.76 0.40
N TRP A 290 -6.41 1.99 -0.60
CA TRP A 290 -7.21 1.08 -1.42
C TRP A 290 -6.95 -0.38 -1.02
N THR A 291 -5.69 -0.71 -0.74
CA THR A 291 -5.25 -2.05 -0.33
C THR A 291 -4.54 -1.99 1.02
N LEU A 292 -5.03 -2.77 1.98
CA LEU A 292 -4.43 -2.93 3.31
C LEU A 292 -4.35 -4.42 3.69
N TYR A 293 -3.15 -4.98 3.64
CA TYR A 293 -2.89 -6.37 4.01
C TYR A 293 -2.14 -6.42 5.33
N LEU A 294 -2.79 -6.98 6.34
CA LEU A 294 -2.29 -7.16 7.71
C LEU A 294 -2.23 -8.64 8.10
N GLU A 295 -2.18 -9.57 7.14
CA GLU A 295 -2.18 -11.01 7.41
C GLU A 295 -1.08 -11.43 8.41
N GLY A 296 -1.37 -12.34 9.33
CA GLY A 296 -0.37 -12.89 10.25
C GLY A 296 0.25 -11.84 11.19
N ASN A 297 -0.58 -10.96 11.73
CA ASN A 297 -0.20 -9.97 12.75
C ASN A 297 -0.95 -10.24 14.07
N GLN A 298 -1.03 -9.25 14.95
CA GLN A 298 -1.66 -9.33 16.27
C GLN A 298 -2.77 -8.26 16.41
N VAL A 299 -3.37 -7.85 15.30
CA VAL A 299 -4.38 -6.80 15.27
C VAL A 299 -5.67 -7.32 15.91
N ARG A 300 -6.22 -6.57 16.85
CA ARG A 300 -7.49 -6.88 17.53
C ARG A 300 -8.53 -5.77 17.37
N ASP A 301 -8.08 -4.53 17.49
CA ASP A 301 -8.95 -3.35 17.49
C ASP A 301 -8.99 -2.72 16.10
N LEU A 302 -10.20 -2.65 15.53
CA LEU A 302 -10.47 -2.04 14.23
C LEU A 302 -11.08 -0.65 14.34
N ALA A 303 -11.18 -0.08 15.54
CA ALA A 303 -11.78 1.23 15.76
C ALA A 303 -11.11 2.31 14.87
N GLY A 304 -11.94 2.98 14.08
CA GLY A 304 -11.51 4.00 13.13
C GLY A 304 -11.36 3.50 11.69
N ILE A 305 -11.31 2.20 11.42
CA ILE A 305 -11.12 1.69 10.05
C ILE A 305 -12.18 2.19 9.06
N GLY A 306 -13.41 2.46 9.54
CA GLY A 306 -14.51 3.01 8.74
C GLY A 306 -14.25 4.38 8.10
N SER A 307 -13.15 5.08 8.42
CA SER A 307 -12.73 6.29 7.69
C SER A 307 -12.04 6.00 6.35
N LEU A 308 -11.61 4.76 6.09
CA LEU A 308 -10.96 4.36 4.84
C LEU A 308 -11.98 4.16 3.72
N LYS A 309 -12.56 5.25 3.22
CA LYS A 309 -13.68 5.22 2.26
C LYS A 309 -13.36 4.62 0.89
N TRP A 310 -12.08 4.53 0.52
CA TRP A 310 -11.67 3.88 -0.74
C TRP A 310 -11.08 2.48 -0.53
N LEU A 311 -11.16 1.92 0.69
CA LEU A 311 -10.65 0.60 0.96
C LEU A 311 -11.46 -0.44 0.20
N SER A 312 -10.78 -1.15 -0.69
CA SER A 312 -11.38 -2.18 -1.53
C SER A 312 -10.84 -3.57 -1.21
N MET A 313 -9.58 -3.67 -0.78
CA MET A 313 -8.93 -4.92 -0.45
C MET A 313 -8.43 -4.87 1.00
N LEU A 314 -9.04 -5.67 1.87
CA LEU A 314 -8.66 -5.77 3.28
C LEU A 314 -8.34 -7.22 3.62
N SER A 315 -7.11 -7.47 4.04
CA SER A 315 -6.74 -8.76 4.64
C SER A 315 -6.42 -8.60 6.12
N LEU A 316 -7.19 -9.29 6.95
CA LEU A 316 -7.02 -9.44 8.39
C LEU A 316 -6.76 -10.91 8.77
N LYS A 317 -6.47 -11.78 7.80
CA LYS A 317 -6.25 -13.20 8.02
C LYS A 317 -5.19 -13.46 9.10
N GLY A 318 -5.42 -14.40 10.01
CA GLY A 318 -4.45 -14.77 11.04
C GLY A 318 -4.15 -13.64 12.02
N ASN A 319 -5.19 -12.96 12.52
CA ASN A 319 -5.09 -11.91 13.54
C ASN A 319 -5.91 -12.28 14.79
N GLN A 320 -6.24 -11.30 15.63
CA GLN A 320 -6.97 -11.47 16.89
C GLN A 320 -8.27 -10.66 16.92
N VAL A 321 -8.85 -10.39 15.74
CA VAL A 321 -10.08 -9.59 15.59
C VAL A 321 -11.26 -10.33 16.20
N VAL A 322 -12.11 -9.60 16.92
CA VAL A 322 -13.34 -10.11 17.55
C VAL A 322 -14.57 -9.35 17.06
N ASP A 323 -14.46 -8.02 16.96
CA ASP A 323 -15.58 -7.13 16.61
C ASP A 323 -15.45 -6.61 15.18
N LEU A 324 -16.48 -6.88 14.37
CA LEU A 324 -16.58 -6.43 12.98
C LEU A 324 -17.40 -5.15 12.84
N THR A 325 -18.02 -4.63 13.90
CA THR A 325 -18.81 -3.39 13.88
C THR A 325 -18.06 -2.21 13.24
N PRO A 326 -16.75 -2.01 13.46
CA PRO A 326 -16.01 -0.93 12.81
C PRO A 326 -15.95 -1.00 11.28
N LEU A 327 -16.26 -2.15 10.66
CA LEU A 327 -16.27 -2.34 9.21
C LEU A 327 -17.58 -1.85 8.55
N GLU A 328 -18.67 -1.67 9.30
CA GLU A 328 -19.98 -1.30 8.73
C GLU A 328 -19.98 -0.07 7.80
N PRO A 329 -19.13 0.96 8.01
CA PRO A 329 -19.08 2.10 7.11
C PRO A 329 -18.34 1.84 5.77
N LEU A 330 -17.79 0.64 5.55
CA LEU A 330 -17.00 0.27 4.37
C LEU A 330 -17.89 -0.47 3.36
N THR A 331 -18.46 0.27 2.42
CA THR A 331 -19.40 -0.25 1.43
C THR A 331 -18.76 -0.61 0.09
N ASP A 332 -17.47 -0.35 -0.10
CA ASP A 332 -16.77 -0.54 -1.39
C ASP A 332 -15.72 -1.68 -1.36
N LEU A 333 -15.77 -2.51 -0.31
CA LEU A 333 -14.89 -3.68 -0.18
C LEU A 333 -15.18 -4.70 -1.28
N GLN A 334 -14.18 -5.06 -2.07
CA GLN A 334 -14.25 -6.14 -3.05
C GLN A 334 -13.72 -7.45 -2.48
N PHE A 335 -12.70 -7.38 -1.61
CA PHE A 335 -12.08 -8.55 -1.00
C PHE A 335 -11.89 -8.33 0.50
N LEU A 336 -12.41 -9.25 1.30
CA LEU A 336 -12.34 -9.23 2.75
C LEU A 336 -11.89 -10.60 3.27
N PHE A 337 -10.64 -10.67 3.72
CA PHE A 337 -10.03 -11.90 4.26
C PHE A 337 -10.05 -11.83 5.80
N LEU A 338 -10.89 -12.64 6.44
CA LEU A 338 -11.10 -12.69 7.90
C LEU A 338 -10.67 -14.03 8.51
N GLU A 339 -10.05 -14.91 7.73
CA GLU A 339 -9.75 -16.26 8.15
C GLU A 339 -8.85 -16.29 9.40
N ASN A 340 -9.02 -17.29 10.25
CA ASN A 340 -8.19 -17.52 11.44
C ASN A 340 -8.13 -16.29 12.37
N ASN A 341 -9.31 -15.81 12.78
CA ASN A 341 -9.48 -14.76 13.80
C ASN A 341 -10.28 -15.30 15.00
N GLN A 342 -10.76 -14.40 15.87
CA GLN A 342 -11.58 -14.71 17.04
C GLN A 342 -13.02 -14.18 16.88
N ILE A 343 -13.52 -14.16 15.63
CA ILE A 343 -14.83 -13.58 15.31
C ILE A 343 -15.92 -14.62 15.61
N ALA A 344 -16.75 -14.35 16.60
CA ALA A 344 -17.91 -15.18 16.91
C ALA A 344 -19.21 -14.61 16.32
N ASP A 345 -19.31 -13.29 16.18
CA ASP A 345 -20.51 -12.57 15.74
C ASP A 345 -20.33 -11.95 14.35
N PHE A 346 -21.09 -12.46 13.37
CA PHE A 346 -21.14 -11.97 12.00
C PHE A 346 -22.35 -11.07 11.72
N SER A 347 -23.12 -10.70 12.74
CA SER A 347 -24.24 -9.76 12.62
C SER A 347 -23.87 -8.44 11.93
N PRO A 348 -22.68 -7.82 12.16
CA PRO A 348 -22.27 -6.63 11.41
C PRO A 348 -22.20 -6.86 9.89
N LEU A 349 -21.62 -7.96 9.42
CA LEU A 349 -21.57 -8.27 7.98
C LEU A 349 -22.96 -8.56 7.41
N HIS A 350 -23.82 -9.24 8.17
CA HIS A 350 -25.21 -9.45 7.77
C HIS A 350 -25.97 -8.13 7.61
N ARG A 351 -25.80 -7.17 8.53
CA ARG A 351 -26.39 -5.83 8.41
C ARG A 351 -25.88 -5.07 7.19
N MET A 352 -24.58 -5.12 6.91
CA MET A 352 -24.00 -4.54 5.70
C MET A 352 -24.62 -5.14 4.44
N TRP A 353 -24.71 -6.47 4.40
CA TRP A 353 -25.25 -7.22 3.27
C TRP A 353 -26.72 -6.95 3.02
N LYS A 354 -27.53 -6.96 4.09
CA LYS A 354 -28.96 -6.67 4.02
C LYS A 354 -29.21 -5.24 3.53
N LYS A 355 -28.50 -4.26 4.11
CA LYS A 355 -28.62 -2.85 3.75
C LYS A 355 -28.30 -2.61 2.27
N ASP A 356 -27.25 -3.23 1.74
CA ASP A 356 -26.87 -3.06 0.33
C ASP A 356 -27.86 -3.74 -0.63
N ASN A 357 -28.40 -4.92 -0.28
CA ASN A 357 -29.44 -5.59 -1.06
C ASN A 357 -30.76 -4.81 -1.11
N GLU A 358 -31.06 -4.02 -0.08
CA GLU A 358 -32.21 -3.11 -0.05
C GLU A 358 -31.95 -1.78 -0.77
N ALA A 359 -30.70 -1.51 -1.16
CA ALA A 359 -30.26 -0.25 -1.76
C ALA A 359 -29.72 -0.44 -3.19
N SER A 360 -28.41 -0.25 -3.43
CA SER A 360 -27.82 -0.25 -4.78
C SER A 360 -27.39 -1.63 -5.26
N ARG A 361 -27.19 -2.59 -4.34
CA ARG A 361 -26.76 -3.97 -4.64
C ARG A 361 -25.39 -4.03 -5.36
N GLU A 362 -24.51 -3.10 -5.02
CA GLU A 362 -23.19 -2.92 -5.63
C GLU A 362 -22.08 -3.59 -4.82
N TRP A 363 -22.35 -3.97 -3.57
CA TRP A 363 -21.39 -4.58 -2.65
C TRP A 363 -21.73 -6.05 -2.36
N ALA A 364 -22.94 -6.30 -1.89
CA ALA A 364 -23.42 -7.58 -1.37
C ALA A 364 -23.21 -8.78 -2.32
N PRO A 365 -23.45 -8.67 -3.64
CA PRO A 365 -23.24 -9.80 -4.56
C PRO A 365 -21.81 -9.92 -5.11
N TYR A 366 -20.95 -8.91 -4.91
CA TYR A 366 -19.63 -8.83 -5.54
C TYR A 366 -18.47 -9.00 -4.56
N CYS A 367 -18.63 -8.55 -3.32
CA CYS A 367 -17.64 -8.69 -2.27
C CYS A 367 -17.35 -10.16 -1.99
N GLN A 368 -16.08 -10.57 -2.12
CA GLN A 368 -15.60 -11.89 -1.73
C GLN A 368 -15.14 -11.86 -0.28
N ILE A 369 -15.79 -12.68 0.55
CA ILE A 369 -15.54 -12.73 1.99
C ILE A 369 -15.05 -14.12 2.35
N PHE A 370 -13.90 -14.19 3.01
CA PHE A 370 -13.26 -15.43 3.45
C PHE A 370 -13.28 -15.46 4.98
N ILE A 371 -13.87 -16.51 5.57
CA ILE A 371 -14.20 -16.52 7.00
C ILE A 371 -13.72 -17.77 7.76
N GLU A 372 -12.96 -18.66 7.11
CA GLU A 372 -12.51 -19.93 7.68
C GLU A 372 -11.82 -19.76 9.05
N GLY A 373 -11.89 -20.76 9.92
CA GLY A 373 -11.08 -20.79 11.15
C GLY A 373 -11.51 -19.82 12.25
N ASN A 374 -12.71 -19.24 12.16
CA ASN A 374 -13.30 -18.40 13.21
C ASN A 374 -14.23 -19.22 14.14
N PRO A 375 -14.33 -18.86 15.44
CA PRO A 375 -15.23 -19.51 16.39
C PRO A 375 -16.69 -19.04 16.24
N VAL A 376 -17.27 -19.25 15.05
CA VAL A 376 -18.61 -18.74 14.68
C VAL A 376 -19.71 -19.31 15.58
N ASN A 377 -20.51 -18.43 16.21
CA ASN A 377 -21.62 -18.85 17.06
C ASN A 377 -22.85 -19.34 16.24
N GLU A 378 -23.77 -20.07 16.87
CA GLU A 378 -24.94 -20.66 16.19
C GLU A 378 -25.86 -19.63 15.52
N ALA A 379 -26.01 -18.44 16.11
CA ALA A 379 -26.78 -17.35 15.51
C ALA A 379 -26.13 -16.88 14.21
N SER A 380 -24.82 -16.65 14.22
CA SER A 380 -24.03 -16.23 13.06
C SER A 380 -24.01 -17.27 11.97
N LYS A 381 -23.95 -18.57 12.30
CA LYS A 381 -24.08 -19.63 11.29
C LYS A 381 -25.38 -19.49 10.48
N ARG A 382 -26.51 -19.23 11.14
CA ARG A 382 -27.80 -19.01 10.46
C ARG A 382 -27.78 -17.76 9.57
N LEU A 383 -27.18 -16.67 10.05
CA LEU A 383 -27.02 -15.43 9.27
C LEU A 383 -26.15 -15.63 8.04
N LEU A 384 -25.05 -16.38 8.16
CA LEU A 384 -24.15 -16.68 7.05
C LEU A 384 -24.83 -17.58 6.01
N GLU A 385 -25.62 -18.57 6.43
CA GLU A 385 -26.43 -19.38 5.51
C GLU A 385 -27.49 -18.55 4.79
N GLU A 386 -28.14 -17.60 5.48
CA GLU A 386 -29.06 -16.65 4.84
C GLU A 386 -28.35 -15.78 3.80
N MET A 387 -27.19 -15.20 4.15
CA MET A 387 -26.38 -14.40 3.23
C MET A 387 -25.97 -15.23 2.00
N LYS A 388 -25.53 -16.46 2.20
CA LYS A 388 -25.13 -17.39 1.13
C LYS A 388 -26.32 -17.74 0.23
N ALA A 389 -27.47 -18.07 0.81
CA ALA A 389 -28.70 -18.34 0.06
C ALA A 389 -29.17 -17.12 -0.74
N GLY A 390 -28.94 -15.91 -0.23
CA GLY A 390 -29.20 -14.65 -0.92
C GLY A 390 -28.10 -14.20 -1.91
N GLY A 391 -27.08 -15.02 -2.16
CA GLY A 391 -26.06 -14.79 -3.19
C GLY A 391 -24.78 -14.09 -2.73
N ALA A 392 -24.54 -13.96 -1.42
CA ALA A 392 -23.25 -13.51 -0.90
C ALA A 392 -22.12 -14.48 -1.30
N ARG A 393 -20.96 -13.94 -1.66
CA ARG A 393 -19.75 -14.74 -1.98
C ARG A 393 -18.96 -15.04 -0.71
N LEU A 394 -19.48 -15.98 0.07
CA LEU A 394 -18.81 -16.51 1.26
C LEU A 394 -17.97 -17.72 0.85
N THR A 395 -16.65 -17.57 0.93
CA THR A 395 -15.71 -18.69 0.75
C THR A 395 -15.48 -19.35 2.11
N PRO A 396 -15.73 -20.67 2.21
CA PRO A 396 -15.52 -21.40 3.45
C PRO A 396 -14.08 -21.38 3.92
#